data_AF-A0A6B3EZF7-F1
#
_entry.id   AF-A0A6B3EZF7-F1
#
_cell.length_a   1.000
_cell.length_b   1.000
_cell.length_c   1.000
_cell.angle_alpha   90.00
_cell.angle_beta   90.00
_cell.angle_gamma   90.00
#
_symmetry.space_group_name_H-M   'P 1'
#
loop_
_entity.id
_entity.type
_entity.pdbx_description
1 polymer ?
#
loop_
_entity_poly.entity_id
_entity_poly.type
_entity_poly.pdbx_seq_one_letter_code
_entity_poly.pdbx_strand_id
1 'polypeptide(L)' 'GCAESLRGQGARVIITEIDPICALQAAMDGYQVTTLDDVVDKGDIFVTTTGNKDIIMASDMARMKHQAIVG' A
#
# COMPACT_ATOMS: atom_id res chain seq x y z
N GLY A 1 3.86 2.24 12.25
CA GLY A 1 5.16 1.83 11.68
C GLY A 1 5.40 2.44 10.29
N CYS A 2 5.35 1.63 9.23
CA CYS A 2 5.65 2.09 7.86
C CYS A 2 4.72 3.22 7.39
N ALA A 3 3.42 3.11 7.64
CA ALA A 3 2.44 4.13 7.28
C ALA A 3 2.74 5.49 7.94
N GLU A 4 3.06 5.51 9.24
CA GLU A 4 3.41 6.73 9.96
C GLU A 4 4.74 7.33 9.48
N SER A 5 5.73 6.49 9.17
CA SER A 5 7.02 6.96 8.66
C SER A 5 6.84 7.69 7.31
N LEU A 6 6.11 7.09 6.38
CA LEU A 6 5.81 7.69 5.07
C LEU A 6 4.94 8.95 5.22
N ARG A 7 3.90 8.91 6.06
CA ARG A 7 3.05 10.08 6.34
C ARG A 7 3.84 11.21 6.98
N GLY A 8 4.77 10.89 7.88
CA GLY A 8 5.68 11.86 8.52
C GLY A 8 6.61 12.57 7.53
N GLN A 9 6.89 11.94 6.38
CA GLN A 9 7.63 12.54 5.26
C GLN A 9 6.72 13.24 4.24
N GLY A 10 5.43 13.40 4.54
CA GLY A 10 4.46 14.09 3.68
C GLY A 10 3.87 13.23 2.57
N ALA A 11 4.10 11.92 2.57
CA ALA A 11 3.49 11.03 1.59
C ALA A 11 1.98 10.86 1.84
N ARG A 12 1.20 10.71 0.76
CA ARG A 12 -0.18 10.23 0.85
C ARG A 12 -0.15 8.70 0.91
N VAL A 13 -0.41 8.16 2.10
CA VAL A 13 -0.37 6.72 2.33
C VAL A 13 -1.74 6.08 2.10
N ILE A 14 -1.75 4.97 1.38
CA ILE A 14 -2.91 4.10 1.14
C ILE A 14 -2.56 2.72 1.68
N ILE A 15 -3.50 2.07 2.38
CA ILE A 15 -3.31 0.76 2.98
C ILE A 15 -4.17 -0.29 2.27
N THR A 16 -3.58 -1.45 2.04
CA THR A 16 -4.28 -2.67 1.63
C THR A 16 -4.30 -3.63 2.80
N GLU A 17 -5.48 -4.07 3.23
CA GLU A 17 -5.61 -5.03 4.32
C GLU A 17 -6.72 -6.04 4.03
N ILE A 18 -6.46 -7.28 4.45
CA ILE A 18 -7.42 -8.38 4.44
C ILE A 18 -8.15 -8.51 5.78
N ASP A 19 -7.50 -8.12 6.88
CA ASP A 19 -8.11 -8.18 8.21
C ASP A 19 -9.03 -6.96 8.40
N PRO A 20 -10.34 -7.15 8.64
CA PRO A 20 -11.28 -6.04 8.80
C PRO A 20 -10.99 -5.16 10.02
N ILE A 21 -10.35 -5.70 11.07
CA ILE A 21 -9.99 -4.95 12.28
C ILE A 21 -8.84 -3.99 11.94
N CYS A 22 -7.76 -4.49 11.32
CA CYS A 22 -6.62 -3.67 10.93
C CYS A 22 -6.99 -2.65 9.84
N ALA A 23 -7.86 -3.03 8.90
CA ALA A 23 -8.44 -2.13 7.92
C ALA A 23 -9.22 -0.98 8.60
N LEU A 24 -10.09 -1.30 9.56
CA LEU A 24 -10.84 -0.27 10.28
C LEU A 24 -9.91 0.66 11.08
N GLN A 25 -8.88 0.12 11.73
CA GLN A 25 -7.87 0.92 12.43
C GLN A 25 -7.15 1.89 11.49
N ALA A 26 -6.72 1.41 10.31
CA ALA A 26 -6.10 2.27 9.30
C ALA A 26 -7.04 3.40 8.85
N ALA A 27 -8.33 3.10 8.66
CA ALA A 27 -9.33 4.11 8.31
C ALA A 27 -9.55 5.14 9.44
N MET A 28 -9.57 4.69 10.70
CA MET A 28 -9.67 5.56 11.88
C MET A 28 -8.46 6.48 12.03
N ASP A 29 -7.27 6.00 11.68
CA ASP A 29 -6.04 6.80 11.64
C ASP A 29 -6.00 7.79 10.45
N GLY A 30 -7.00 7.74 9.57
CA GLY A 30 -7.18 8.65 8.43
C GLY A 30 -6.48 8.20 7.15
N TYR A 31 -6.12 6.93 7.04
CA TYR A 31 -5.61 6.36 5.79
C TYR A 31 -6.76 5.87 4.90
N GLN A 32 -6.58 6.00 3.59
CA GLN A 32 -7.47 5.34 2.64
C GLN A 32 -7.17 3.84 2.64
N VAL A 33 -8.21 3.02 2.80
CA VAL A 33 -8.12 1.55 2.68
C VAL A 33 -8.76 1.11 1.37
N THR A 34 -8.04 0.32 0.58
CA THR A 34 -8.48 -0.15 -0.74
C THR A 34 -7.69 -1.39 -1.16
N THR A 35 -7.95 -1.92 -2.34
CA THR A 35 -7.22 -3.08 -2.87
C THR A 35 -5.99 -2.63 -3.66
N LEU A 36 -5.00 -3.51 -3.82
CA LEU A 36 -3.82 -3.20 -4.64
C LEU A 36 -4.22 -2.88 -6.09
N ASP A 37 -5.20 -3.61 -6.62
CA ASP A 37 -5.68 -3.45 -7.99
C ASP A 37 -6.20 -2.05 -8.31
N ASP A 38 -6.81 -1.37 -7.33
CA ASP A 38 -7.39 -0.02 -7.51
C ASP A 38 -6.33 1.09 -7.55
N VAL A 39 -5.10 0.80 -7.09
CA VAL A 39 -4.05 1.80 -6.85
C VAL A 39 -2.69 1.46 -7.46
N VAL A 40 -2.51 0.27 -8.02
CA VAL A 40 -1.24 -0.18 -8.62
C VAL A 40 -0.75 0.75 -9.73
N ASP A 41 -1.67 1.38 -10.47
CA ASP A 41 -1.39 2.33 -11.55
C ASP A 41 -1.12 3.77 -11.03
N LYS A 42 -1.37 4.02 -9.75
CA LYS A 42 -1.27 5.35 -9.11
C LYS A 42 -0.13 5.45 -8.10
N GLY A 43 0.29 4.33 -7.51
CA GLY A 43 1.33 4.31 -6.49
C GLY A 43 2.73 4.58 -7.05
N ASP A 44 3.50 5.39 -6.33
CA ASP A 44 4.91 5.66 -6.65
C ASP A 44 5.87 4.81 -5.79
N ILE A 45 5.42 4.38 -4.61
CA ILE A 45 6.18 3.53 -3.68
C ILE A 45 5.24 2.45 -3.13
N PHE A 46 5.67 1.20 -3.22
CA PHE A 46 4.98 0.03 -2.70
C PHE A 46 5.86 -0.64 -1.65
N VAL A 47 5.31 -0.86 -0.46
CA VAL A 47 6.02 -1.52 0.64
C VAL A 47 5.16 -2.67 1.14
N THR A 48 5.72 -3.88 1.17
CA THR A 48 5.02 -5.05 1.72
C THR A 48 5.35 -5.25 3.19
N THR A 49 4.32 -5.40 4.04
CA THR A 49 4.50 -5.57 5.49
C THR A 49 3.62 -6.68 6.08
N THR A 50 3.08 -7.57 5.24
CA THR A 50 2.08 -8.57 5.65
C THR A 50 2.71 -9.84 6.24
N GLY A 51 4.00 -10.09 5.99
CA GLY A 51 4.64 -11.37 6.29
C GLY A 51 4.13 -12.56 5.46
N ASN A 52 3.25 -12.31 4.48
CA ASN A 52 2.71 -13.31 3.58
C ASN A 52 3.46 -13.28 2.24
N LYS A 53 3.24 -14.31 1.43
CA LYS A 53 3.74 -14.39 0.06
C LYS A 53 2.70 -13.86 -0.91
N ASP A 54 3.16 -13.66 -2.13
CA ASP A 54 2.35 -13.35 -3.28
C ASP A 54 1.52 -12.06 -3.21
N ILE A 55 2.06 -11.04 -2.52
CA ILE A 55 1.38 -9.73 -2.34
C ILE A 55 1.51 -8.82 -3.55
N ILE A 56 2.71 -8.77 -4.16
CA ILE A 56 2.97 -8.01 -5.39
C ILE A 56 3.51 -9.00 -6.41
N MET A 57 2.74 -9.20 -7.48
CA MET A 57 3.05 -10.13 -8.55
C MET A 57 3.70 -9.42 -9.75
N ALA A 58 4.29 -10.22 -10.64
CA ALA A 58 4.84 -9.71 -11.90
C ALA A 58 3.77 -9.00 -12.76
N SER A 59 2.52 -9.45 -12.70
CA SER A 59 1.37 -8.81 -13.33
C SER A 59 1.09 -7.42 -12.77
N ASP A 60 1.30 -7.23 -11.46
CA ASP A 60 1.07 -5.94 -10.80
C ASP A 60 2.20 -4.97 -11.16
N MET A 61 3.45 -5.44 -11.11
CA MET A 61 4.63 -4.65 -11.51
C MET A 61 4.53 -4.15 -12.96
N ALA A 62 3.92 -4.93 -13.86
CA ALA A 62 3.70 -4.52 -15.25
C ALA A 62 2.70 -3.36 -15.39
N ARG A 63 1.84 -3.14 -14.40
CA ARG A 63 0.83 -2.06 -14.35
C ARG A 63 1.30 -0.84 -13.56
N MET A 64 2.42 -0.94 -12.86
CA MET A 64 2.96 0.16 -12.05
C MET A 64 3.44 1.32 -12.91
N LYS A 65 3.46 2.51 -12.31
CA LYS A 65 4.06 3.69 -12.92
C LYS A 65 5.53 3.46 -13.27
N HIS A 66 5.98 4.15 -14.32
CA HIS A 66 7.40 4.23 -14.61
C HIS A 66 8.17 4.77 -13.40
N GLN A 67 9.26 4.08 -13.02
CA GLN A 67 10.07 4.38 -11.82
C GLN A 67 9.35 4.22 -10.46
N ALA A 68 8.26 3.46 -10.40
CA ALA A 68 7.73 3.02 -9.11
C ALA A 68 8.78 2.21 -8.33
N ILE A 69 8.84 2.44 -7.02
CA ILE A 69 9.76 1.75 -6.10
C ILE A 69 8.99 0.63 -5.41
N VAL A 70 9.57 -0.56 -5.34
CA VAL A 70 8.97 -1.72 -4.65
C VAL A 70 9.94 -2.21 -3.57
N GLY A 71 9.45 -2.41 -2.35
CA GLY A 71 10.22 -2.84 -1.17
C GLY A 71 9.50 -3.77 -0.20
#